data_AF-A0A2X4TPE0-F1
#
_entry.id   AF-A0A2X4TPE0-F1
#
_cell.length_a   1.000
_cell.length_b   1.000
_cell.length_c   1.000
_cell.angle_alpha   90.00
_cell.angle_beta   90.00
_cell.angle_gamma   90.00
#
_symmetry.space_group_name_H-M   'P 1'
#
loop_
_entity.id
_entity.type
_entity.pdbx_description
1 polymer ?
#
loop_
_entity_poly.entity_id
_entity_poly.type
_entity_poly.pdbx_seq_one_letter_code
_entity_poly.pdbx_strand_id
1 'polypeptide(L)'
;MEAGKTKLSDQIIKLDLVDAMIQGADPKVSDSQSNQVERSACPTCGSCSGMFTANSMNCLTEALGLSQPGNGSLLATHAERKQLFLNAGKRIVELTKRYYEQDDESALPRNIANKAAFENAMTLDIAMAGRLIPFCICWRRRKKRKSTLQ
;
A
#
# COMPACT_ATOMS: atom_id res chain seq x y z
N MET A 1 2.97 8.97 -0.41
CA MET A 1 3.37 10.39 -0.29
C MET A 1 3.34 11.02 -1.67
N GLU A 2 3.30 12.34 -1.76
CA GLU A 2 3.45 13.02 -3.04
C GLU A 2 4.91 12.91 -3.52
N ALA A 3 5.12 12.93 -4.85
CA ALA A 3 6.46 12.92 -5.41
C ALA A 3 7.18 14.25 -5.11
N GLY A 4 8.46 14.16 -4.72
CA GLY A 4 9.33 15.31 -4.56
C GLY A 4 9.48 16.10 -5.84
N LYS A 5 9.77 17.39 -5.74
CA LYS A 5 10.05 18.26 -6.89
C LYS A 5 11.27 19.11 -6.58
N THR A 6 12.28 19.11 -7.45
CA THR A 6 13.34 20.12 -7.44
C THR A 6 13.40 20.86 -8.77
N LYS A 7 14.00 22.04 -8.72
CA LYS A 7 14.45 22.79 -9.89
C LYS A 7 15.97 22.68 -9.97
N LEU A 8 16.51 21.51 -10.36
CA LEU A 8 17.96 21.37 -10.51
C LEU A 8 18.50 21.89 -11.86
N SER A 9 17.62 22.23 -12.82
CA SER A 9 18.00 22.83 -14.10
C SER A 9 16.75 23.15 -14.94
N ASP A 10 16.16 24.36 -14.81
CA ASP A 10 15.00 24.93 -15.56
C ASP A 10 13.77 24.03 -15.86
N GLN A 11 13.79 22.79 -15.40
CA GLN A 11 12.80 21.75 -15.58
C GLN A 11 12.45 21.20 -14.19
N ILE A 12 11.16 20.94 -13.98
CA ILE A 12 10.66 20.33 -12.74
C ILE A 12 10.93 18.84 -12.84
N ILE A 13 11.97 18.36 -12.16
CA ILE A 13 12.28 16.94 -12.06
C ILE A 13 11.47 16.37 -10.90
N LYS A 14 10.65 15.35 -11.18
CA LYS A 14 10.01 14.56 -10.13
C LYS A 14 11.09 13.70 -9.50
N LEU A 15 11.26 13.82 -8.20
CA LEU A 15 12.24 13.07 -7.43
C LEU A 15 11.54 12.05 -6.56
N ASP A 16 12.14 10.87 -6.52
CA ASP A 16 11.84 9.87 -5.51
C ASP A 16 13.03 9.67 -4.56
N LEU A 17 12.85 8.80 -3.57
CA LEU A 17 13.89 8.47 -2.62
C LEU A 17 15.08 7.74 -3.28
N VAL A 18 14.85 7.00 -4.36
CA VAL A 18 15.90 6.25 -5.07
C VAL A 18 16.82 7.21 -5.80
N ASP A 19 16.27 8.25 -6.42
CA ASP A 19 17.06 9.31 -7.06
C ASP A 19 17.96 10.03 -6.04
N ALA A 20 17.45 10.31 -4.85
CA ALA A 20 18.23 10.91 -3.76
C ALA A 20 19.36 9.97 -3.29
N MET A 21 19.09 8.67 -3.16
CA MET A 21 20.11 7.68 -2.78
C MET A 21 21.20 7.52 -3.86
N ILE A 22 20.82 7.52 -5.14
CA ILE A 22 21.78 7.42 -6.25
C ILE A 22 22.66 8.66 -6.30
N GLN A 23 22.08 9.86 -6.19
CA GLN A 23 22.83 11.12 -6.21
C GLN A 23 23.73 11.28 -4.98
N GLY A 24 23.30 10.80 -3.81
CA GLY A 24 24.14 10.80 -2.61
C GLY A 24 25.36 9.86 -2.69
N ALA A 25 25.32 8.85 -3.57
CA ALA A 25 26.43 7.93 -3.81
C ALA A 25 27.33 8.35 -4.99
N ASP A 26 26.92 9.34 -5.80
CA ASP A 26 27.69 9.81 -6.95
C ASP A 26 28.74 10.86 -6.50
N PRO A 27 30.05 10.57 -6.62
CA PRO A 27 31.11 11.51 -6.25
C PRO A 27 31.14 12.79 -7.10
N LYS A 28 30.36 12.85 -8.20
CA LYS A 28 30.24 14.05 -9.04
C LYS A 28 29.20 15.04 -8.52
N VAL A 29 28.35 14.66 -7.57
CA VAL A 29 27.33 15.51 -6.99
C VAL A 29 27.92 16.26 -5.80
N SER A 30 27.76 17.58 -5.78
CA SER A 30 28.24 18.39 -4.64
C SER A 30 27.38 18.19 -3.39
N ASP A 31 27.97 18.36 -2.21
CA ASP A 31 27.24 18.26 -0.92
C ASP A 31 26.04 19.23 -0.85
N SER A 32 26.16 20.41 -1.46
CA SER A 32 25.07 21.39 -1.54
C SER A 32 23.91 20.88 -2.40
N GLN A 33 24.19 20.22 -3.52
CA GLN A 33 23.17 19.64 -4.39
C GLN A 33 22.52 18.43 -3.72
N SER A 34 23.30 17.56 -3.10
CA SER A 34 22.81 16.40 -2.34
C SER A 34 21.84 16.82 -1.23
N ASN A 35 22.21 17.83 -0.42
CA ASN A 35 21.34 18.39 0.61
C ASN A 35 20.03 18.97 0.05
N GLN A 36 20.07 19.60 -1.13
CA GLN A 36 18.87 20.17 -1.75
C GLN A 36 17.91 19.07 -2.24
N VAL A 37 18.47 17.98 -2.78
CA VAL A 37 17.72 16.82 -3.25
C VAL A 37 17.09 16.08 -2.07
N GLU A 38 17.85 15.83 -1.00
CA GLU A 38 17.36 15.14 0.21
C GLU A 38 16.17 15.88 0.82
N ARG A 39 16.27 17.19 1.00
CA ARG A 39 15.19 18.03 1.54
C ARG A 39 13.93 18.04 0.68
N SER A 40 14.07 17.75 -0.61
CA SER A 40 12.97 17.81 -1.58
C SER A 40 12.39 16.44 -1.92
N ALA A 41 13.10 15.35 -1.62
CA ALA A 41 12.68 13.97 -1.93
C ALA A 41 11.45 13.52 -1.12
N CYS A 42 11.28 14.06 0.09
CA CYS A 42 10.18 13.69 1.00
C CYS A 42 9.29 14.88 1.38
N PRO A 43 8.45 15.40 0.47
CA PRO A 43 7.72 16.65 0.68
C PRO A 43 6.53 16.54 1.63
N THR A 44 5.94 15.35 1.77
CA THR A 44 4.73 15.12 2.57
C THR A 44 4.84 13.83 3.37
N CYS A 45 3.96 13.67 4.37
CA CYS A 45 3.81 12.39 5.05
C CYS A 45 3.29 11.28 4.09
N GLY A 46 3.55 10.02 4.45
CA GLY A 46 3.08 8.82 3.75
C GLY A 46 4.19 7.86 3.34
N SER A 47 3.80 6.73 2.72
CA SER A 47 4.73 5.76 2.13
C SER A 47 5.47 6.33 0.91
N CYS A 48 6.61 5.73 0.56
CA CYS A 48 7.37 6.03 -0.65
C CYS A 48 6.45 6.21 -1.87
N SER A 49 6.75 7.15 -2.77
CA SER A 49 5.93 7.46 -3.94
C SER A 49 5.91 6.36 -5.01
N GLY A 50 6.96 5.53 -5.08
CA GLY A 50 7.08 4.41 -6.04
C GLY A 50 6.28 3.16 -5.65
N MET A 51 6.11 2.22 -6.59
CA MET A 51 5.48 0.90 -6.37
C MET A 51 6.41 -0.06 -5.61
N PHE A 52 6.72 0.31 -4.37
CA PHE A 52 7.45 -0.52 -3.43
C PHE A 52 6.47 -1.31 -2.55
N THR A 53 7.01 -2.00 -1.54
CA THR A 53 6.25 -2.88 -0.64
C THR A 53 5.02 -2.21 -0.05
N ALA A 54 5.11 -0.96 0.41
CA ALA A 54 3.98 -0.28 1.06
C ALA A 54 2.79 -0.04 0.11
N ASN A 55 3.04 0.55 -1.07
CA ASN A 55 1.97 0.83 -2.03
C ASN A 55 1.43 -0.45 -2.65
N SER A 56 2.32 -1.39 -2.98
CA SER A 56 1.92 -2.69 -3.52
C SER A 56 1.06 -3.47 -2.52
N MET A 57 1.42 -3.50 -1.24
CA MET A 57 0.60 -4.15 -0.21
C MET A 57 -0.76 -3.49 -0.03
N ASN A 58 -0.87 -2.16 -0.12
CA ASN A 58 -2.16 -1.48 -0.04
C ASN A 58 -3.08 -1.84 -1.23
N CYS A 59 -2.52 -1.96 -2.43
CA CYS A 59 -3.27 -2.43 -3.60
C CYS A 59 -3.67 -3.92 -3.45
N LEU A 60 -2.78 -4.74 -2.89
CA LEU A 60 -3.08 -6.16 -2.65
C LEU A 60 -4.16 -6.35 -1.57
N THR A 61 -4.22 -5.51 -0.54
CA THR A 61 -5.30 -5.61 0.47
C THR A 61 -6.67 -5.24 -0.11
N GLU A 62 -6.72 -4.37 -1.12
CA GLU A 62 -7.94 -4.14 -1.90
C GLU A 62 -8.32 -5.38 -2.73
N ALA A 63 -7.37 -5.98 -3.45
CA ALA A 63 -7.62 -7.19 -4.23
C ALA A 63 -8.04 -8.40 -3.37
N LEU A 64 -7.55 -8.46 -2.13
CA LEU A 64 -7.95 -9.45 -1.14
C LEU A 64 -9.34 -9.17 -0.54
N GLY A 65 -9.95 -8.01 -0.82
CA GLY A 65 -11.24 -7.58 -0.28
C GLY A 65 -11.20 -7.11 1.18
N LEU A 66 -10.01 -6.86 1.72
CA LEU A 66 -9.80 -6.46 3.12
C LEU A 66 -9.64 -4.95 3.30
N SER A 67 -9.54 -4.21 2.19
CA SER A 67 -9.51 -2.75 2.17
C SER A 67 -10.59 -2.21 1.25
N GLN A 68 -11.06 -1.01 1.56
CA GLN A 68 -12.03 -0.32 0.72
C GLN A 68 -11.40 0.07 -0.62
N PRO A 69 -12.18 0.09 -1.72
CA PRO A 69 -11.71 0.56 -3.01
C PRO A 69 -11.10 1.97 -2.92
N GLY A 70 -9.93 2.14 -3.53
CA GLY A 70 -9.18 3.40 -3.54
C GLY A 70 -8.21 3.60 -2.36
N ASN A 71 -8.10 2.65 -1.43
CA ASN A 71 -7.19 2.76 -0.28
C ASN A 71 -5.70 2.88 -0.67
N GLY A 72 -5.29 2.16 -1.71
CA GLY A 72 -3.93 2.01 -2.22
C GLY A 72 -3.54 3.05 -3.25
N SER A 73 -4.50 3.70 -3.91
CA SER A 73 -4.24 4.77 -4.88
C SER A 73 -4.34 6.17 -4.28
N LEU A 74 -5.11 6.35 -3.20
CA LEU A 74 -5.35 7.67 -2.62
C LEU A 74 -4.12 8.19 -1.87
N LEU A 75 -3.73 9.45 -2.10
CA LEU A 75 -2.62 10.08 -1.38
C LEU A 75 -2.92 10.25 0.12
N ALA A 76 -1.87 10.28 0.93
CA ALA A 76 -1.98 10.47 2.38
C ALA A 76 -2.54 11.86 2.75
N THR A 77 -2.23 12.87 1.95
CA THR A 77 -2.65 14.27 2.09
C THR A 77 -4.01 14.57 1.47
N HIS A 78 -4.60 13.63 0.72
CA HIS A 78 -5.84 13.90 -0.01
C HIS A 78 -7.03 14.05 0.94
N ALA A 79 -7.87 15.07 0.71
CA ALA A 79 -9.02 15.37 1.56
C ALA A 79 -10.02 14.20 1.68
N GLU A 80 -10.16 13.41 0.61
CA GLU A 80 -11.05 12.25 0.58
C GLU A 80 -10.61 11.10 1.50
N ARG A 81 -9.35 11.10 1.98
CA ARG A 81 -8.86 10.05 2.88
C ARG A 81 -9.63 10.05 4.21
N LYS A 82 -10.17 11.21 4.62
CA LYS A 82 -11.11 11.31 5.74
C LYS A 82 -12.36 10.47 5.51
N GLN A 83 -12.95 10.51 4.32
CA GLN A 83 -14.15 9.73 4.02
C GLN A 83 -13.85 8.22 4.01
N LEU A 84 -12.68 7.83 3.52
CA LEU A 84 -12.25 6.43 3.55
C LEU A 84 -12.17 5.90 4.99
N PHE A 85 -11.66 6.68 5.93
CA PHE A 85 -11.64 6.31 7.36
C PHE A 85 -13.03 6.23 7.98
N LEU A 86 -13.90 7.21 7.72
CA LEU A 86 -15.27 7.19 8.23
C LEU A 86 -16.06 6.00 7.68
N ASN A 87 -15.89 5.68 6.41
CA ASN A 87 -16.52 4.53 5.76
C ASN A 87 -15.95 3.22 6.30
N ALA A 88 -14.64 3.12 6.56
CA ALA A 88 -14.03 1.96 7.20
C ALA A 88 -14.60 1.74 8.62
N GLY A 89 -14.77 2.81 9.40
CA GLY A 89 -15.37 2.77 10.74
C GLY A 89 -16.82 2.27 10.71
N LYS A 90 -17.65 2.77 9.78
CA LYS A 90 -19.02 2.26 9.59
C LYS A 90 -19.02 0.79 9.16
N ARG A 91 -18.13 0.43 8.24
CA ARG A 91 -18.04 -0.93 7.69
C ARG A 91 -17.67 -1.97 8.73
N ILE A 92 -16.73 -1.68 9.63
CA ILE A 92 -16.31 -2.65 10.64
C ILE A 92 -17.45 -2.92 11.65
N VAL A 93 -18.21 -1.89 12.02
CA VAL A 93 -19.40 -2.04 12.88
C VAL A 93 -20.46 -2.88 12.16
N GLU A 94 -20.73 -2.61 10.89
CA GLU A 94 -21.67 -3.40 10.07
C GLU A 94 -21.26 -4.88 9.98
N LEU A 95 -19.99 -5.17 9.68
CA LEU A 95 -19.48 -6.55 9.63
C LEU A 95 -19.57 -7.27 10.98
N THR A 96 -19.31 -6.53 12.07
CA THR A 96 -19.44 -7.05 13.44
C THR A 96 -20.89 -7.42 13.75
N LYS A 97 -21.85 -6.54 13.42
CA LYS A 97 -23.28 -6.84 13.59
C LYS A 97 -23.74 -8.03 12.76
N ARG A 98 -23.33 -8.10 11.49
CA ARG A 98 -23.63 -9.26 10.63
C ARG A 98 -23.18 -10.58 11.27
N TYR A 99 -21.96 -10.62 11.80
CA TYR A 99 -21.45 -11.83 12.44
C TYR A 99 -22.15 -12.15 13.76
N TYR A 100 -22.28 -11.18 14.68
CA TYR A 100 -22.77 -11.44 16.04
C TYR A 100 -24.30 -11.40 16.21
N GLU A 101 -25.02 -10.68 15.35
CA GLU A 101 -26.49 -10.53 15.44
C GLU A 101 -27.24 -11.34 14.37
N GLN A 102 -26.59 -11.68 13.26
CA GLN A 102 -27.22 -12.34 12.10
C GLN A 102 -26.58 -13.70 11.77
N ASP A 103 -25.64 -14.17 12.59
CA ASP A 103 -24.89 -15.42 12.41
C ASP A 103 -24.22 -15.55 11.03
N ASP A 104 -23.87 -14.41 10.42
CA ASP A 104 -23.25 -14.37 9.09
C ASP A 104 -21.74 -14.59 9.17
N GLU A 105 -21.34 -15.86 9.10
CA GLU A 105 -19.92 -16.23 9.07
C GLU A 105 -19.18 -15.66 7.85
N SER A 106 -19.86 -15.28 6.76
CA SER A 106 -19.21 -14.74 5.56
C SER A 106 -18.47 -13.42 5.84
N ALA A 107 -18.85 -12.69 6.90
CA ALA A 107 -18.21 -11.47 7.36
C ALA A 107 -16.81 -11.70 7.95
N LEU A 108 -16.43 -12.94 8.28
CA LEU A 108 -15.12 -13.24 8.85
C LEU A 108 -13.99 -12.99 7.85
N PRO A 109 -12.83 -12.44 8.28
CA PRO A 109 -11.69 -12.17 7.39
C PRO A 109 -11.21 -13.38 6.59
N ARG A 110 -11.39 -14.60 7.12
CA ARG A 110 -11.05 -15.83 6.40
C ARG A 110 -12.01 -16.16 5.26
N ASN A 111 -13.26 -15.77 5.39
CA ASN A 111 -14.28 -16.02 4.36
C ASN A 111 -14.20 -14.95 3.27
N ILE A 112 -13.79 -13.73 3.63
CA ILE A 112 -13.43 -12.66 2.69
C ILE A 112 -12.14 -13.00 1.93
N ALA A 113 -11.03 -13.25 2.64
CA ALA A 113 -9.75 -13.63 2.03
C ALA A 113 -9.70 -15.12 1.68
N ASN A 114 -10.60 -15.55 0.79
CA ASN A 114 -10.72 -16.91 0.28
C ASN A 114 -9.76 -17.18 -0.90
N LYS A 115 -9.79 -18.40 -1.44
CA LYS A 115 -8.87 -18.83 -2.51
C LYS A 115 -8.95 -17.89 -3.73
N ALA A 116 -10.16 -17.52 -4.15
CA ALA A 116 -10.37 -16.61 -5.26
C ALA A 116 -9.80 -15.21 -4.99
N ALA A 117 -9.97 -14.68 -3.77
CA ALA A 117 -9.37 -13.41 -3.37
C ALA A 117 -7.83 -13.44 -3.47
N PHE A 118 -7.19 -14.55 -3.09
CA PHE A 118 -5.74 -14.71 -3.27
C PHE A 118 -5.33 -14.84 -4.74
N GLU A 119 -6.14 -15.49 -5.59
CA GLU A 119 -5.88 -15.57 -7.03
C GLU A 119 -5.98 -14.18 -7.69
N ASN A 120 -6.96 -13.37 -7.28
CA ASN A 120 -7.07 -11.98 -7.68
C ASN A 120 -5.86 -11.17 -7.23
N ALA A 121 -5.43 -11.33 -5.97
CA ALA A 121 -4.26 -10.64 -5.44
C ALA A 121 -2.97 -11.04 -6.18
N MET A 122 -2.78 -12.33 -6.50
CA MET A 122 -1.63 -12.78 -7.28
C MET A 122 -1.65 -12.23 -8.71
N THR A 123 -2.83 -12.19 -9.35
CA THR A 123 -2.99 -11.60 -10.69
C THR A 123 -2.65 -10.11 -10.68
N LEU A 124 -3.10 -9.38 -9.66
CA LEU A 124 -2.77 -7.97 -9.49
C LEU A 124 -1.28 -7.76 -9.20
N ASP A 125 -0.65 -8.59 -8.36
CA ASP A 125 0.80 -8.52 -8.08
C ASP A 125 1.62 -8.67 -9.37
N ILE A 126 1.25 -9.63 -10.22
CA ILE A 126 1.88 -9.84 -11.53
C ILE A 126 1.67 -8.61 -12.43
N ALA A 127 0.46 -8.07 -12.49
CA ALA A 127 0.15 -6.88 -13.29
C ALA A 127 0.91 -5.63 -12.83
N MET A 128 1.13 -5.48 -11.51
CA MET A 128 1.89 -4.37 -10.92
C MET A 128 3.41 -4.59 -10.93
N ALA A 129 3.90 -5.69 -11.52
CA ALA A 129 5.30 -6.12 -11.48
C ALA A 129 5.86 -6.25 -10.04
N GLY A 130 4.99 -6.59 -9.09
CA GLY A 130 5.32 -6.70 -7.67
C GLY A 130 6.12 -7.96 -7.32
N ARG A 131 6.96 -7.86 -6.27
CA ARG A 131 7.80 -8.96 -5.76
C ARG A 131 7.15 -9.68 -4.55
N LEU A 132 5.84 -9.59 -4.38
CA LEU A 132 5.14 -9.94 -3.13
C LEU A 132 4.46 -11.31 -3.12
N ILE A 133 4.57 -12.08 -4.20
CA ILE A 133 4.19 -13.51 -4.26
C ILE A 133 4.61 -14.30 -2.99
N PRO A 134 5.83 -14.17 -2.44
CA PRO A 134 6.24 -14.87 -1.22
C PRO A 134 5.40 -14.50 0.02
N PHE A 135 4.92 -13.26 0.10
CA PHE A 135 4.09 -12.78 1.20
C PHE A 135 2.68 -13.37 1.15
N CYS A 136 2.06 -13.39 -0.05
CA CYS A 136 0.78 -14.06 -0.26
C CYS A 136 0.83 -15.55 0.14
N ILE A 137 1.95 -16.22 -0.17
CA ILE A 137 2.19 -17.61 0.23
C ILE A 137 2.27 -17.75 1.76
N CYS A 138 3.01 -16.86 2.44
CA CYS A 138 3.12 -16.86 3.90
C CYS A 138 1.76 -16.67 4.59
N TRP A 139 0.95 -15.74 4.08
CA TRP A 139 -0.37 -15.44 4.64
C TRP A 139 -1.36 -16.60 4.45
N ARG A 140 -1.37 -17.24 3.26
CA ARG A 140 -2.12 -18.47 3.01
C ARG A 140 -1.69 -19.61 3.94
N ARG A 141 -0.39 -19.76 4.22
CA ARG A 141 0.12 -20.77 5.16
C ARG A 141 -0.37 -20.53 6.59
N ARG A 142 -0.43 -19.26 7.05
CA ARG A 142 -1.03 -18.92 8.36
C ARG A 142 -2.52 -19.27 8.42
N LYS A 143 -3.26 -19.08 7.33
CA LYS A 143 -4.68 -19.49 7.24
C LYS A 143 -4.85 -20.99 7.40
N LYS A 144 -4.06 -21.80 6.66
CA LYS A 144 -4.10 -23.27 6.75
C LYS A 144 -3.70 -23.78 8.14
N ARG A 145 -2.70 -23.18 8.78
CA ARG A 145 -2.18 -23.67 10.08
C ARG A 145 -3.20 -23.57 11.22
N LYS A 146 -4.15 -22.65 11.14
CA LYS A 146 -5.23 -22.51 12.14
C LYS A 146 -6.50 -23.29 11.78
N SER A 147 -6.67 -23.80 10.56
CA SER A 147 -7.81 -24.67 10.22
C SER A 147 -7.55 -26.15 10.54
N THR A 148 -6.29 -26.54 10.75
CA THR A 148 -5.90 -27.89 11.24
C THR A 148 -5.78 -27.97 12.77
N LEU A 149 -6.06 -26.87 13.49
CA LEU A 149 -6.06 -26.80 14.96
C LEU A 149 -7.48 -26.72 15.56
N GLN A 150 -8.51 -26.87 14.72
CA GLN A 150 -9.90 -27.10 15.09
C GLN A 150 -10.31 -28.45 14.51
#